data_AF-A0A951N0U6-F1
#
_entry.id   AF-A0A951N0U6-F1
#
_cell.length_a   1.000
_cell.length_b   1.000
_cell.length_c   1.000
_cell.angle_alpha   90.00
_cell.angle_beta   90.00
_cell.angle_gamma   90.00
#
_symmetry.space_group_name_H-M   'P 1'
#
loop_
_entity.id
_entity.type
_entity.pdbx_description
1 polymer ?
#
loop_
_entity_poly.entity_id
_entity_poly.type
_entity_poly.pdbx_seq_one_letter_code
_entity_poly.pdbx_strand_id
1 'polypeptide(L)'
;MSSLQAQFTREGYEKLKAQLEELKTQRVTIREEVKEARELGDLKENAGYHAAREAQGIIEARINSLEARLEDAVIVDNLSLDEVVLGVPVKVKNLSTQTERFYTVVGSEEMEFTENAASEDS
;
A
#
# COMPACT_ATOMS: atom_id res chain seq x y z
N MET A 1 16.54 -11.83 -16.51
CA MET A 1 15.18 -11.94 -15.94
C MET A 1 14.74 -10.53 -15.64
N SER A 2 13.65 -10.07 -16.25
CA SER A 2 13.13 -8.72 -16.00
C SER A 2 12.62 -8.69 -14.57
N SER A 3 13.32 -8.01 -13.66
CA SER A 3 12.74 -7.66 -12.36
C SER A 3 11.55 -6.76 -12.66
N LEU A 4 10.33 -7.18 -12.35
CA LEU A 4 9.16 -6.31 -12.34
C LEU A 4 9.42 -5.23 -11.29
N GLN A 5 10.00 -4.11 -11.70
CA GLN A 5 10.09 -2.92 -10.85
C GLN A 5 8.66 -2.42 -10.66
N ALA A 6 8.23 -2.31 -9.41
CA ALA A 6 6.90 -1.83 -9.09
C ALA A 6 6.81 -0.34 -9.42
N GLN A 7 6.04 -0.02 -10.45
CA GLN A 7 5.82 1.34 -10.92
C GLN A 7 4.67 1.94 -10.14
N PHE A 8 4.89 3.12 -9.58
CA PHE A 8 3.90 3.85 -8.82
C PHE A 8 3.72 5.25 -9.38
N THR A 9 2.48 5.73 -9.29
CA THR A 9 2.20 7.15 -9.45
C THR A 9 2.81 7.93 -8.29
N ARG A 10 3.09 9.22 -8.47
CA ARG A 10 3.54 10.07 -7.35
C ARG A 10 2.54 10.05 -6.19
N GLU A 11 1.25 10.09 -6.48
CA GLU A 11 0.20 10.04 -5.46
C GLU A 11 0.17 8.68 -4.73
N GLY A 12 0.24 7.57 -5.48
CA GLY A 12 0.28 6.21 -4.94
C GLY A 12 1.50 5.99 -4.04
N TYR A 13 2.67 6.47 -4.46
CA TYR A 13 3.89 6.44 -3.65
C TYR A 13 3.74 7.21 -2.34
N GLU A 14 3.21 8.44 -2.37
CA GLU A 14 2.99 9.24 -1.17
C GLU A 14 1.95 8.60 -0.23
N LYS A 15 0.90 7.96 -0.76
CA LYS A 15 -0.07 7.18 0.04
C LYS A 15 0.60 6.02 0.76
N LEU A 16 1.40 5.22 0.07
CA LEU A 16 2.12 4.09 0.67
C LEU A 16 3.12 4.57 1.74
N LYS A 17 3.79 5.69 1.49
CA LYS A 17 4.69 6.32 2.46
C LYS A 17 3.95 6.82 3.70
N ALA A 18 2.78 7.45 3.53
CA ALA A 18 1.95 7.89 4.66
C ALA A 18 1.48 6.70 5.51
N GLN A 19 1.04 5.62 4.87
CA GLN A 19 0.67 4.37 5.56
C GLN A 19 1.86 3.78 6.34
N LEU A 20 3.07 3.77 5.76
CA LEU A 20 4.26 3.31 6.45
C LEU A 20 4.55 4.12 7.73
N GLU A 21 4.43 5.45 7.67
CA GLU A 21 4.65 6.31 8.84
C GLU A 21 3.59 6.12 9.93
N GLU A 22 2.33 5.87 9.55
CA GLU A 22 1.28 5.50 10.50
C GLU A 22 1.61 4.18 11.21
N LEU A 23 2.03 3.15 10.46
CA LEU A 23 2.42 1.86 11.03
C LEU A 23 3.65 1.98 11.94
N LYS A 24 4.63 2.82 11.59
CA LYS A 24 5.79 3.10 12.44
C LYS A 24 5.40 3.77 13.75
N THR A 25 4.37 4.61 13.73
CA THR A 25 3.81 5.24 14.93
C THR A 25 3.13 4.18 15.81
N GLN A 26 2.26 3.36 15.21
CA GLN A 26 1.59 2.24 15.91
C GLN A 26 2.58 1.22 16.48
N ARG A 27 3.71 0.97 15.81
CA ARG A 27 4.79 0.09 16.30
C ARG A 27 5.34 0.54 17.66
N VAL A 28 5.39 1.84 17.94
CA VAL A 28 5.84 2.36 19.23
C VAL A 28 4.84 1.97 20.32
N THR A 29 3.56 2.20 20.09
CA THR A 29 2.47 1.84 21.02
C THR A 29 2.46 0.34 21.32
N ILE A 30 2.50 -0.51 20.29
CA ILE A 30 2.51 -1.98 20.48
C ILE A 30 3.76 -2.43 21.27
N ARG A 31 4.91 -1.79 21.05
CA ARG A 31 6.13 -2.10 21.80
C ARG A 31 5.98 -1.75 23.29
N GLU A 32 5.30 -0.66 23.60
CA GLU A 32 4.98 -0.26 24.98
C GLU A 32 4.01 -1.26 25.61
N GLU A 33 2.94 -1.65 24.92
CA GLU A 33 1.98 -2.68 25.38
C GLU A 33 2.67 -4.02 25.69
N VAL A 34 3.57 -4.48 24.81
CA VAL A 34 4.37 -5.70 25.06
C VAL A 34 5.24 -5.56 26.30
N LYS A 35 5.82 -4.37 26.53
CA LYS A 35 6.66 -4.10 27.69
C LYS A 35 5.84 -4.10 28.98
N GLU A 36 4.71 -3.40 29.01
CA GLU A 36 3.81 -3.36 30.16
C GLU A 36 3.25 -4.76 30.48
N ALA A 37 2.80 -5.49 29.46
CA ALA A 37 2.33 -6.87 29.65
C ALA A 37 3.42 -7.79 30.20
N ARG A 38 4.69 -7.52 29.88
CA ARG A 38 5.83 -8.26 30.41
C ARG A 38 6.09 -7.98 31.90
N GLU A 39 5.84 -6.76 32.35
CA GLU A 39 6.05 -6.34 33.74
C GLU A 39 4.99 -6.94 34.70
N LEU A 40 3.85 -7.40 34.17
CA LEU A 40 2.79 -8.09 34.93
C LEU A 40 3.15 -9.52 35.37
N GLY A 41 4.35 -10.01 35.01
CA GLY A 41 4.98 -11.16 35.66
C GLY A 41 4.70 -12.51 35.01
N ASP A 42 3.47 -13.03 35.11
CA ASP A 42 3.18 -14.38 34.61
C ASP A 42 2.90 -14.40 33.10
N LEU A 43 3.97 -14.46 32.31
CA LEU A 43 3.90 -14.43 30.84
C LEU A 43 3.22 -15.65 30.22
N LYS A 44 3.12 -16.77 30.95
CA LYS A 44 2.67 -18.05 30.39
C LYS A 44 1.14 -18.11 30.30
N GLU A 45 0.46 -17.42 31.21
CA GLU A 45 -1.00 -17.30 31.26
C GLU A 45 -1.49 -15.91 30.80
N ASN A 46 -0.58 -14.95 30.59
CA ASN A 46 -0.93 -13.60 30.18
C ASN A 46 -1.37 -13.54 28.71
N ALA A 47 -2.68 -13.69 28.49
CA ALA A 47 -3.32 -13.55 27.19
C ALA A 47 -3.02 -12.18 26.52
N GLY A 48 -2.91 -11.10 27.31
CA GLY A 48 -2.55 -9.78 26.81
C GLY A 48 -1.12 -9.71 26.25
N TYR A 49 -0.17 -10.39 26.91
CA TYR A 49 1.21 -10.50 26.41
C TYR A 49 1.27 -11.25 25.08
N HIS A 50 0.55 -12.37 24.96
CA HIS A 50 0.50 -13.14 23.73
C HIS A 50 -0.14 -12.36 22.57
N ALA A 51 -1.27 -11.69 22.83
CA ALA A 51 -1.93 -10.84 21.85
C ALA A 51 -1.05 -9.67 21.39
N ALA A 52 -0.39 -8.98 22.33
CA ALA A 52 0.51 -7.86 22.00
C ALA A 52 1.73 -8.33 21.20
N ARG A 53 2.28 -9.52 21.50
CA ARG A 53 3.38 -10.12 20.72
C ARG A 53 2.97 -10.54 19.31
N GLU A 54 1.75 -11.04 19.15
CA GLU A 54 1.20 -11.36 17.83
C GLU A 54 0.98 -10.09 17.01
N ALA A 55 0.34 -9.07 17.59
CA ALA A 55 0.16 -7.76 16.97
C ALA A 55 1.50 -7.14 16.55
N GLN A 56 2.53 -7.27 17.39
CA GLN A 56 3.89 -6.86 17.05
C GLN A 56 4.44 -7.60 15.82
N GLY A 57 4.22 -8.91 15.72
CA GLY A 57 4.65 -9.68 14.55
C GLY A 57 3.96 -9.24 13.26
N ILE A 58 2.64 -9.02 13.33
CA ILE A 58 1.83 -8.57 12.18
C ILE A 58 2.28 -7.19 11.70
N ILE A 59 2.51 -6.25 12.62
CA ILE A 59 2.88 -4.89 12.23
C ILE A 59 4.28 -4.83 11.62
N GLU A 60 5.24 -5.58 12.16
CA GLU A 60 6.60 -5.66 11.60
C GLU A 60 6.59 -6.31 10.21
N ALA A 61 5.78 -7.35 9.99
CA ALA A 61 5.62 -7.95 8.67
C ALA A 61 5.07 -6.95 7.63
N ARG A 62 4.07 -6.15 8.02
CA ARG A 62 3.49 -5.10 7.17
C ARG A 62 4.49 -3.98 6.86
N ILE A 63 5.22 -3.51 7.88
CA ILE A 63 6.27 -2.50 7.71
C ILE A 63 7.33 -2.99 6.74
N ASN A 64 7.87 -4.19 6.94
CA ASN A 64 8.90 -4.77 6.07
C ASN A 64 8.41 -4.90 4.62
N SER A 65 7.16 -5.31 4.42
CA SER A 65 6.57 -5.40 3.08
C SER A 65 6.46 -4.04 2.40
N LEU A 66 6.01 -3.01 3.11
CA LEU A 66 5.92 -1.65 2.57
C LEU A 66 7.29 -1.02 2.32
N GLU A 67 8.26 -1.24 3.21
CA GLU A 67 9.63 -0.75 3.04
C GLU A 67 10.27 -1.37 1.79
N ALA A 68 10.15 -2.69 1.60
CA ALA A 68 10.64 -3.37 0.40
C ALA A 68 9.96 -2.82 -0.88
N ARG A 69 8.64 -2.61 -0.83
CA ARG A 69 7.88 -2.04 -1.97
C ARG A 69 8.33 -0.62 -2.30
N LEU A 70 8.60 0.21 -1.29
CA LEU A 70 9.05 1.60 -1.47
C LEU A 70 10.52 1.69 -1.90
N GLU A 71 11.35 0.72 -1.54
CA GLU A 71 12.76 0.62 -1.95
C GLU A 71 12.88 0.31 -3.45
N ASP A 72 12.07 -0.61 -3.95
CA ASP A 72 12.03 -1.01 -5.36
C ASP A 72 11.11 -0.11 -6.24
N ALA A 73 10.47 0.89 -5.63
CA ALA A 73 9.48 1.74 -6.30
C ALA A 73 10.11 2.67 -7.34
N VAL A 74 9.58 2.64 -8.56
CA VAL A 74 9.89 3.64 -9.60
C VAL A 74 8.70 4.58 -9.74
N ILE A 75 8.91 5.87 -9.47
CA ILE A 75 7.88 6.89 -9.65
C ILE A 75 7.79 7.25 -11.13
N VAL A 76 6.64 7.01 -11.74
CA VAL A 76 6.37 7.38 -13.13
C VAL A 76 5.55 8.67 -13.15
N ASP A 77 6.19 9.76 -13.58
CA ASP A 77 5.56 11.04 -13.91
C ASP A 77 5.73 11.23 -15.43
N ASN A 78 4.81 10.73 -16.27
CA ASN A 78 4.84 11.09 -17.70
C ASN A 78 3.44 11.25 -18.29
N LEU A 79 3.15 12.50 -18.67
CA LEU A 79 2.08 12.92 -19.55
C LEU A 79 2.54 12.75 -21.00
N SER A 80 2.49 11.54 -21.55
CA SER A 80 2.50 11.36 -23.02
C SER A 80 1.09 11.03 -23.47
N LEU A 81 0.44 11.97 -24.16
CA LEU A 81 -0.96 11.89 -24.61
C LEU A 81 -1.23 10.78 -25.65
N ASP A 82 -0.18 10.13 -26.17
CA ASP A 82 -0.26 9.11 -27.22
C ASP A 82 -0.08 7.67 -26.71
N GLU A 83 0.22 7.48 -25.42
CA GLU A 83 0.37 6.17 -24.79
C GLU A 83 -0.47 6.09 -23.50
N VAL A 84 -1.09 4.93 -23.28
CA VAL A 84 -1.77 4.65 -22.00
C VAL A 84 -0.68 4.36 -20.97
N VAL A 85 -0.50 5.28 -20.04
CA VAL A 85 0.53 5.19 -18.98
C VAL A 85 -0.15 5.03 -17.62
N LEU A 86 0.42 4.19 -16.76
CA LEU A 86 0.00 4.03 -15.37
C LEU A 86 -0.07 5.40 -14.67
N GLY A 87 -1.20 5.68 -14.02
CA GLY A 87 -1.47 6.91 -13.29
C GLY A 87 -2.07 8.05 -14.08
N VAL A 88 -2.24 7.91 -15.40
CA VAL A 88 -2.85 8.95 -16.23
C VAL A 88 -4.34 8.63 -16.43
N PRO A 89 -5.26 9.58 -16.13
CA PRO A 89 -6.67 9.38 -16.43
C PRO A 89 -6.89 9.36 -17.95
N VAL A 90 -7.26 8.20 -18.48
CA VAL A 90 -7.65 8.00 -19.87
C VAL A 90 -9.15 8.21 -20.04
N LYS A 91 -9.52 8.94 -21.10
CA LYS A 91 -10.92 9.16 -21.45
C LYS A 91 -11.42 8.00 -22.31
N VAL A 92 -12.30 7.18 -21.77
CA VAL A 92 -12.95 6.08 -22.48
C VAL A 92 -14.33 6.52 -22.94
N LYS A 93 -14.60 6.39 -24.24
CA LYS A 93 -15.91 6.65 -24.84
C LYS A 93 -16.58 5.33 -25.20
N ASN A 94 -17.77 5.09 -24.64
CA ASN A 94 -18.61 3.98 -25.07
C ASN A 94 -19.29 4.35 -26.39
N LEU A 95 -18.99 3.61 -27.47
CA LEU A 95 -19.49 3.91 -28.81
C LEU A 95 -20.99 3.61 -28.99
N SER A 96 -21.57 2.75 -28.14
CA SER A 96 -22.99 2.37 -28.21
C SER A 96 -23.88 3.37 -27.46
N THR A 97 -23.44 3.86 -26.31
CA THR A 97 -24.21 4.80 -25.47
C THR A 97 -23.77 6.26 -25.62
N GLN A 98 -22.68 6.51 -26.35
CA GLN A 98 -21.97 7.78 -26.46
C GLN A 98 -21.50 8.40 -25.12
N THR A 99 -21.55 7.65 -24.03
CA THR A 99 -21.11 8.14 -22.71
C THR A 99 -19.60 8.11 -22.60
N GLU A 100 -19.04 9.19 -22.05
CA GLU A 100 -17.60 9.33 -21.79
C GLU A 100 -17.33 9.19 -20.30
N ARG A 101 -16.30 8.43 -19.94
CA ARG A 101 -15.83 8.26 -18.56
C ARG A 101 -14.31 8.34 -18.51
N PHE A 102 -13.78 8.86 -17.41
CA PHE A 102 -12.35 8.85 -17.14
C PHE A 102 -12.02 7.62 -16.30
N TYR A 103 -10.97 6.90 -16.68
CA TYR A 103 -10.42 5.78 -15.93
C TYR A 103 -8.94 6.02 -15.71
N THR A 104 -8.44 5.74 -14.52
CA THR A 104 -7.00 5.80 -14.26
C THR A 104 -6.46 4.39 -14.34
N VAL A 105 -5.53 4.14 -15.26
CA VAL A 105 -4.88 2.84 -15.32
C VAL A 105 -3.89 2.79 -14.16
N VAL A 106 -4.02 1.81 -13.27
CA VAL A 106 -3.17 1.66 -12.09
C VAL A 106 -2.74 0.21 -11.96
N GLY A 107 -1.65 -0.04 -11.24
CA GLY A 107 -1.24 -1.40 -10.92
C GLY A 107 -2.34 -2.13 -10.15
N SER A 108 -2.38 -3.46 -10.23
CA SER A 108 -3.32 -4.29 -9.48
C SER A 108 -3.32 -4.00 -7.97
N GLU A 109 -2.18 -3.59 -7.44
CA GLU A 109 -1.96 -3.15 -6.05
C GLU A 109 -2.61 -1.80 -5.68
N GLU A 110 -2.96 -0.96 -6.64
CA GLU A 110 -3.50 0.40 -6.45
C GLU A 110 -5.01 0.51 -6.74
N MET A 111 -5.64 -0.59 -7.18
CA MET A 111 -7.06 -0.64 -7.54
C MET A 111 -7.99 -0.32 -6.37
N GLU A 112 -7.64 -0.72 -5.14
CA GLU A 112 -8.49 -0.51 -3.96
C GLU A 112 -8.58 0.97 -3.53
N PHE A 113 -7.60 1.79 -3.91
CA PHE A 113 -7.45 3.17 -3.43
C PHE A 113 -7.67 4.24 -4.53
N THR A 114 -8.07 3.81 -5.73
CA THR A 114 -8.24 4.67 -6.90
C THR A 114 -9.68 4.56 -7.42
N GLU A 115 -10.45 5.66 -7.34
CA GLU A 115 -11.78 5.71 -7.94
C GLU A 115 -11.69 5.64 -9.47
N ASN A 116 -12.48 4.75 -10.09
CA ASN A 116 -12.43 4.44 -11.52
C ASN A 116 -11.07 3.89 -12.01
N ALA A 117 -10.45 3.02 -11.22
CA ALA A 117 -9.25 2.27 -11.61
C ALA A 117 -9.49 1.24 -12.73
N ALA A 118 -8.49 1.02 -13.58
CA ALA A 118 -8.37 -0.12 -14.49
C ALA A 118 -6.95 -0.70 -14.41
N SER A 119 -6.76 -2.02 -14.52
CA SER A 119 -5.42 -2.65 -14.47
C SER A 119 -4.99 -3.22 -15.82
N GLU A 120 -3.69 -3.22 -16.10
CA GLU A 120 -3.10 -3.80 -17.33
C GLU A 120 -3.26 -5.33 -17.42
N ASP A 121 -3.55 -6.02 -16.32
CA ASP A 121 -3.71 -7.49 -16.25
C ASP A 121 -5.14 -8.00 -16.58
N SER A 122 -6.01 -7.16 -17.17
CA SER A 122 -7.42 -7.50 -17.47
C SER A 122 -7.75 -7.55 -18.96
#